data_AF-A0A2V8GBX3-F1
#
_entry.id   AF-A0A2V8GBX3-F1
#
_cell.length_a   1.000
_cell.length_b   1.000
_cell.length_c   1.000
_cell.angle_alpha   90.00
_cell.angle_beta   90.00
_cell.angle_gamma   90.00
#
_symmetry.space_group_name_H-M   'P 1'
#
loop_
_entity.id
_entity.type
_entity.pdbx_description
1 polymer ?
#
loop_
_entity_poly.entity_id
_entity_poly.type
_entity_poly.pdbx_seq_one_letter_code
_entity_poly.pdbx_strand_id
1 'polypeptide(L)'
;MKQLLLVLSFVPMTFGSQAVPTVDGTWRSDSQNYWTRDRGERWVSLQLERRDDERNGFSVPAQDVPALVDDRAAGPVRFTLTRDAGTFAFEGRIDAGRGSGTFQFSANPDYLSGMARLGYANLSSDEVWRFAIHDVSREYVRAMQAEGYKNVGEDDLVRMRIHGVDATYAAGYRRAGYQLGVDDLVRTRIHGATPAFAQQVKQEGLGTLTIDDLVKMRIHGVTPEYIKQMRDLGFKDLSLERLVQFRIFGVTPEFIKAFGDLGYKNLSGDDLVKMRIHGVTPEFVKELNGLGYKNLDIADLVKMRILGVTPEFIKAFGDLGYKNLSGDDLVKMRIHGVTPEFVKELNGLGYKNLDIADLVKMRIHGVTPDFIRQMKEVGYTVRVEKLVQFRIHGVDADLVRDLKARGFKDLSADDLVDFSIHGRRWLRKAE
;
A
#
# COMPACT_ATOMS: atom_id res chain seq x y z
N MET A 1 3.17 -29.93 97.45
CA MET A 1 4.11 -29.26 96.53
C MET A 1 5.00 -30.31 95.89
N LYS A 2 4.84 -30.56 94.58
CA LYS A 2 5.86 -31.11 93.67
C LYS A 2 5.39 -30.74 92.26
N GLN A 3 5.97 -29.69 91.71
CA GLN A 3 5.66 -29.17 90.38
C GLN A 3 6.38 -30.00 89.31
N LEU A 4 5.62 -30.29 88.26
CA LEU A 4 5.98 -30.93 87.01
C LEU A 4 6.63 -29.86 86.10
N LEU A 5 7.87 -30.06 85.64
CA LEU A 5 8.46 -29.23 84.58
C LEU A 5 8.49 -30.05 83.27
N LEU A 6 7.64 -29.65 82.33
CA LEU A 6 7.64 -30.11 80.94
C LEU A 6 8.56 -29.17 80.15
N VAL A 7 9.66 -29.70 79.61
CA VAL A 7 10.58 -28.95 78.75
C VAL A 7 10.05 -29.02 77.32
N LEU A 8 9.49 -27.91 76.81
CA LEU A 8 9.22 -27.74 75.38
C LEU A 8 10.53 -27.35 74.67
N SER A 9 11.04 -28.24 73.82
CA SER A 9 12.09 -27.95 72.86
C SER A 9 11.52 -27.16 71.68
N PHE A 10 11.84 -25.86 71.63
CA PHE A 10 11.63 -25.03 70.45
C PHE A 10 12.69 -25.35 69.40
N VAL A 11 12.29 -25.92 68.26
CA VAL A 11 13.11 -25.93 67.04
C VAL A 11 12.88 -24.61 66.31
N PRO A 12 13.88 -23.74 66.14
CA PRO A 12 13.72 -22.55 65.32
C PRO A 12 13.52 -22.96 63.86
N MET A 13 12.32 -22.68 63.33
CA MET A 13 12.04 -22.81 61.91
C MET A 13 12.69 -21.61 61.21
N THR A 14 13.89 -21.81 60.66
CA THR A 14 14.57 -20.82 59.81
C THR A 14 13.80 -20.69 58.49
N PHE A 15 12.99 -19.64 58.35
CA PHE A 15 12.53 -19.22 57.03
C PHE A 15 13.76 -18.75 56.25
N GLY A 16 14.20 -19.55 55.28
CA GLY A 16 15.24 -19.13 54.34
C GLY A 16 14.75 -17.89 53.61
N SER A 17 15.50 -16.78 53.75
CA SER A 17 15.36 -15.62 52.86
C SER A 17 15.56 -16.11 51.42
N GLN A 18 14.51 -16.13 50.61
CA GLN A 18 14.69 -16.33 49.18
C GLN A 18 15.53 -15.16 48.66
N ALA A 19 16.64 -15.46 48.00
CA ALA A 19 17.49 -14.45 47.40
C ALA A 19 16.65 -13.62 46.42
N VAL A 20 16.68 -12.29 46.60
CA VAL A 20 16.01 -11.35 45.71
C VAL A 20 16.59 -11.54 44.30
N PRO A 21 15.75 -11.74 43.25
CA PRO A 21 16.26 -11.85 41.89
C PRO A 21 17.14 -10.66 41.52
N THR A 22 18.36 -10.95 41.09
CA THR A 22 19.30 -9.97 40.55
C THR A 22 19.67 -10.33 39.12
N VAL A 23 19.75 -9.32 38.26
CA VAL A 23 20.22 -9.46 36.88
C VAL A 23 21.31 -8.42 36.66
N ASP A 24 22.39 -8.78 35.99
CA ASP A 24 23.47 -7.85 35.71
C ASP A 24 24.03 -8.04 34.30
N GLY A 25 24.73 -7.03 33.81
CA GLY A 25 25.21 -7.00 32.45
C GLY A 25 25.82 -5.66 32.06
N THR A 26 25.82 -5.38 30.77
CA THR A 26 26.31 -4.11 30.21
C THR A 26 25.17 -3.26 29.67
N TRP A 27 25.38 -1.95 29.64
CA TRP A 27 24.44 -1.00 29.05
C TRP A 27 25.15 -0.08 28.07
N ARG A 28 24.37 0.43 27.11
CA ARG A 28 24.75 1.48 26.18
C ARG A 28 23.61 2.48 26.00
N SER A 29 23.95 3.74 25.79
CA SER A 29 23.02 4.83 25.47
C SER A 29 23.66 5.73 24.43
N ASP A 30 22.84 6.27 23.54
CA ASP A 30 23.21 7.38 22.67
C ASP A 30 22.11 8.43 22.76
N SER A 31 22.43 9.60 23.32
CA SER A 31 21.49 10.70 23.51
C SER A 31 20.92 11.21 22.18
N GLN A 32 21.64 11.02 21.07
CA GLN A 32 21.18 11.38 19.72
C GLN A 32 20.10 10.42 19.22
N ASN A 33 20.06 9.19 19.73
CA ASN A 33 19.00 8.22 19.48
C ASN A 33 17.83 8.43 20.46
N TYR A 34 17.13 9.55 20.28
CA TYR A 34 15.94 9.89 21.05
C TYR A 34 14.70 9.93 20.16
N TRP A 35 13.54 9.84 20.80
CA TRP A 35 12.26 10.17 20.20
C TRP A 35 11.50 11.09 21.13
N THR A 36 10.47 11.76 20.60
CA THR A 36 9.62 12.65 21.38
C THR A 36 8.23 12.07 21.56
N ARG A 37 7.74 12.10 22.80
CA ARG A 37 6.34 11.78 23.12
C ARG A 37 5.55 13.07 23.36
N ASP A 38 4.23 12.97 23.35
CA ASP A 38 3.23 13.96 23.77
C ASP A 38 3.82 15.27 24.36
N ARG A 39 3.57 16.39 23.68
CA ARG A 39 4.07 17.74 24.07
C ARG A 39 5.59 17.93 24.01
N GLY A 40 6.32 17.07 23.30
CA GLY A 40 7.74 17.27 23.00
C GLY A 40 8.70 16.75 24.07
N GLU A 41 8.23 15.90 24.98
CA GLU A 41 9.08 15.25 25.99
C GLU A 41 10.12 14.36 25.29
N ARG A 42 11.42 14.55 25.61
CA ARG A 42 12.53 13.77 25.05
C ARG A 42 12.69 12.45 25.81
N TRP A 43 12.74 11.35 25.08
CA TRP A 43 12.96 10.00 25.61
C TRP A 43 14.26 9.42 25.06
N VAL A 44 15.15 8.97 25.95
CA VAL A 44 16.48 8.43 25.61
C VAL A 44 16.43 6.92 25.60
N SER A 45 17.03 6.30 24.59
CA SER A 45 17.14 4.85 24.48
C SER A 45 18.28 4.28 25.32
N LEU A 46 17.96 3.30 26.16
CA LEU A 46 18.91 2.46 26.89
C LEU A 46 18.88 1.05 26.31
N GLN A 47 20.04 0.56 25.89
CA GLN A 47 20.25 -0.80 25.41
C GLN A 47 20.99 -1.59 26.49
N LEU A 48 20.43 -2.70 26.93
CA LEU A 48 20.98 -3.60 27.93
C LEU A 48 21.35 -4.94 27.30
N GLU A 49 22.47 -5.49 27.72
CA GLU A 49 22.95 -6.83 27.36
C GLU A 49 23.27 -7.58 28.65
N ARG A 50 22.45 -8.59 28.97
CA ARG A 50 22.62 -9.47 30.13
C ARG A 50 23.83 -10.40 29.94
N ARG A 51 24.35 -10.98 31.03
CA ARG A 51 25.47 -11.94 30.96
C ARG A 51 25.18 -13.23 30.19
N ASP A 52 23.91 -13.56 29.99
CA ASP A 52 23.44 -14.68 29.17
C ASP A 52 23.17 -14.28 27.71
N ASP A 53 23.77 -13.16 27.27
CA ASP A 53 23.69 -12.59 25.92
C ASP A 53 22.30 -12.13 25.47
N GLU A 54 21.33 -12.07 26.40
CA GLU A 54 20.01 -11.53 26.10
C GLU A 54 20.03 -9.99 26.03
N ARG A 55 19.48 -9.45 24.94
CA ARG A 55 19.49 -8.01 24.64
C ARG A 55 18.11 -7.43 24.76
N ASN A 56 17.99 -6.38 25.59
CA ASN A 56 16.74 -5.68 25.84
C ASN A 56 16.95 -4.18 25.70
N GLY A 57 15.97 -3.48 25.14
CA GLY A 57 16.01 -2.03 25.00
C GLY A 57 14.74 -1.39 25.54
N PHE A 58 14.88 -0.29 26.25
CA PHE A 58 13.74 0.55 26.63
C PHE A 58 14.13 2.02 26.61
N SER A 59 13.13 2.90 26.59
CA SER A 59 13.35 4.33 26.67
C SER A 59 12.99 4.87 28.05
N VAL A 60 13.69 5.93 28.46
CA VAL A 60 13.44 6.67 29.70
C VAL A 60 13.26 8.15 29.40
N PRO A 61 12.41 8.88 30.15
CA PRO A 61 12.36 10.32 30.08
C PRO A 61 13.73 10.93 30.32
N ALA A 62 14.16 11.88 29.49
CA ALA A 62 15.46 12.54 29.61
C ALA A 62 15.66 13.21 30.98
N GLN A 63 14.57 13.68 31.60
CA GLN A 63 14.58 14.29 32.93
C GLN A 63 14.94 13.30 34.05
N ASP A 64 14.73 12.00 33.85
CA ASP A 64 15.06 10.96 34.84
C ASP A 64 16.53 10.55 34.74
N VAL A 65 17.19 10.88 33.62
CA VAL A 65 18.60 10.55 33.34
C VAL A 65 19.36 11.77 32.80
N PRO A 66 19.40 12.90 33.54
CA PRO A 66 19.95 14.17 33.04
C PRO A 66 21.43 14.04 32.62
N ALA A 67 22.18 13.18 33.31
CA ALA A 67 23.58 12.91 32.98
C ALA A 67 23.77 12.27 31.60
N LEU A 68 22.78 11.54 31.07
CA LEU A 68 22.85 10.90 29.75
C LEU A 68 22.56 11.86 28.59
N VAL A 69 21.97 13.02 28.86
CA VAL A 69 21.52 13.97 27.83
C VAL A 69 22.33 15.27 27.79
N ASP A 70 23.29 15.44 28.70
CA ASP A 70 24.23 16.54 28.67
C ASP A 70 25.37 16.24 27.69
N ASP A 71 25.33 16.86 26.52
CA ASP A 71 26.36 16.68 25.48
C ASP A 71 27.72 17.25 25.87
N ARG A 72 27.82 17.96 27.00
CA ARG A 72 29.08 18.45 27.58
C ARG A 72 29.65 17.48 28.62
N ALA A 73 28.88 16.49 29.06
CA ALA A 73 29.32 15.53 30.05
C ALA A 73 30.38 14.60 29.46
N ALA A 74 31.49 14.46 30.18
CA ALA A 74 32.56 13.53 29.86
C ALA A 74 33.13 12.95 31.17
N GLY A 75 33.25 11.62 31.26
CA GLY A 75 33.83 10.95 32.43
C GLY A 75 32.90 9.91 33.07
N PRO A 76 33.21 9.49 34.31
CA PRO A 76 32.42 8.50 35.04
C PRO A 76 30.97 8.96 35.25
N VAL A 77 30.01 8.03 35.14
CA VAL A 77 28.60 8.29 35.40
C VAL A 77 28.03 7.18 36.29
N ARG A 78 27.18 7.57 37.23
CA ARG A 78 26.36 6.67 38.04
C ARG A 78 24.95 7.23 38.16
N PHE A 79 23.95 6.39 37.95
CA PHE A 79 22.55 6.77 38.11
C PHE A 79 21.71 5.52 38.41
N THR A 80 20.51 5.75 38.93
CA THR A 80 19.56 4.69 39.22
C THR A 80 18.24 4.94 38.52
N LEU A 81 17.63 3.88 38.01
CA LEU A 81 16.24 3.90 37.55
C LEU A 81 15.41 3.02 38.48
N THR A 82 14.47 3.63 39.19
CA THR A 82 13.56 2.89 40.08
C THR A 82 12.23 2.66 39.38
N ARG A 83 11.83 1.40 39.26
CA ARG A 83 10.51 0.97 38.76
C ARG A 83 9.79 0.26 39.90
N ASP A 84 8.48 0.05 39.78
CA ASP A 84 7.73 -0.69 40.81
C ASP A 84 8.32 -2.09 41.03
N ALA A 85 8.71 -2.77 39.94
CA ALA A 85 9.28 -4.12 39.94
C ALA A 85 10.71 -4.23 40.52
N GLY A 86 11.45 -3.13 40.62
CA GLY A 86 12.82 -3.14 41.10
C GLY A 86 13.65 -1.94 40.66
N THR A 87 14.91 -1.93 41.09
CA THR A 87 15.84 -0.83 40.85
C THR A 87 16.97 -1.28 39.96
N PHE A 88 17.25 -0.51 38.92
CA PHE A 88 18.45 -0.62 38.09
C PHE A 88 19.48 0.37 38.60
N ALA A 89 20.67 -0.11 38.96
CA ALA A 89 21.84 0.71 39.24
C ALA A 89 22.78 0.64 38.02
N PHE A 90 23.17 1.79 37.50
CA PHE A 90 24.06 1.91 36.35
C PHE A 90 25.37 2.55 36.77
N GLU A 91 26.47 1.97 36.34
CA GLU A 91 27.81 2.55 36.44
C GLU A 91 28.47 2.53 35.07
N GLY A 92 29.26 3.54 34.74
CA GLY A 92 29.95 3.56 33.46
C GLY A 92 30.66 4.86 33.18
N ARG A 93 30.80 5.15 31.89
CA ARG A 93 31.35 6.40 31.39
C ARG A 93 30.44 7.00 30.34
N ILE A 94 30.42 8.32 30.28
CA ILE A 94 29.79 9.09 29.21
C ILE A 94 30.84 9.93 28.49
N ASP A 95 30.63 10.15 27.19
CA ASP A 95 31.38 11.09 26.37
C ASP A 95 30.44 11.66 25.30
N ALA A 96 30.23 12.97 25.32
CA ALA A 96 29.40 13.71 24.35
C ALA A 96 28.02 13.06 24.08
N GLY A 97 27.29 12.75 25.15
CA GLY A 97 25.95 12.14 25.05
C GLY A 97 25.93 10.63 24.76
N ARG A 98 27.08 9.98 24.60
CA ARG A 98 27.17 8.50 24.47
C ARG A 98 27.67 7.87 25.76
N GLY A 99 26.88 6.95 26.29
CA GLY A 99 27.15 6.27 27.56
C GLY A 99 27.34 4.77 27.38
N SER A 100 28.25 4.18 28.16
CA SER A 100 28.31 2.72 28.30
C SER A 100 28.91 2.30 29.63
N GLY A 101 28.58 1.09 30.09
CA GLY A 101 29.14 0.52 31.31
C GLY A 101 28.40 -0.73 31.76
N THR A 102 28.31 -0.94 33.06
CA THR A 102 27.64 -2.09 33.69
C THR A 102 26.36 -1.66 34.41
N PHE A 103 25.42 -2.59 34.51
CA PHE A 103 24.21 -2.40 35.30
C PHE A 103 23.98 -3.57 36.24
N GLN A 104 23.28 -3.31 37.33
CA GLN A 104 22.71 -4.32 38.20
C GLN A 104 21.24 -3.99 38.48
N PHE A 105 20.35 -4.92 38.19
CA PHE A 105 18.96 -4.90 38.58
C PHE A 105 18.78 -5.71 39.87
N SER A 106 18.02 -5.16 40.80
CA SER A 106 17.55 -5.84 42.01
C SER A 106 16.03 -5.74 42.08
N ALA A 107 15.35 -6.89 42.11
CA ALA A 107 13.90 -6.93 42.24
C ALA A 107 13.42 -6.32 43.56
N ASN A 108 12.21 -5.77 43.56
CA ASN A 108 11.58 -5.22 44.76
C ASN A 108 10.76 -6.32 45.50
N PRO A 109 11.10 -6.73 46.73
CA PRO A 109 10.33 -7.75 47.47
C PRO A 109 8.87 -7.37 47.73
N ASP A 110 8.59 -6.07 47.91
CA ASP A 110 7.23 -5.57 48.09
C ASP A 110 6.42 -5.67 46.79
N TYR A 111 7.09 -5.57 45.65
CA TYR A 111 6.46 -5.80 44.36
C TYR A 111 6.04 -7.24 44.20
N LEU A 112 6.93 -8.21 44.46
CA LEU A 112 6.63 -9.64 44.39
C LEU A 112 5.45 -10.01 45.30
N SER A 113 5.50 -9.55 46.56
CA SER A 113 4.42 -9.74 47.53
C SER A 113 3.11 -9.09 47.08
N GLY A 114 3.19 -7.91 46.46
CA GLY A 114 2.03 -7.20 45.93
C GLY A 114 1.43 -7.87 44.69
N MET A 115 2.26 -8.37 43.78
CA MET A 115 1.84 -9.10 42.58
C MET A 115 1.19 -10.44 42.93
N ALA A 116 1.69 -11.14 43.95
CA ALA A 116 1.05 -12.33 44.49
C ALA A 116 -0.40 -12.07 44.94
N ARG A 117 -0.64 -10.93 45.61
CA ARG A 117 -2.00 -10.50 46.01
C ARG A 117 -2.89 -10.13 44.82
N LEU A 118 -2.30 -9.81 43.67
CA LEU A 118 -3.01 -9.53 42.42
C LEU A 118 -3.23 -10.79 41.56
N GLY A 119 -2.77 -11.96 42.02
CA GLY A 119 -2.94 -13.24 41.34
C GLY A 119 -1.68 -13.82 40.71
N TYR A 120 -0.53 -13.14 40.81
CA TYR A 120 0.73 -13.52 40.17
C TYR A 120 1.75 -13.96 41.23
N ALA A 121 1.49 -15.09 41.88
CA ALA A 121 2.25 -15.52 43.07
C ALA A 121 3.61 -16.16 42.76
N ASN A 122 3.81 -16.66 41.54
CA ASN A 122 4.96 -17.48 41.17
C ASN A 122 5.75 -16.90 40.00
N LEU A 123 5.95 -15.57 40.00
CA LEU A 123 6.76 -14.92 38.97
C LEU A 123 8.20 -15.41 39.04
N SER A 124 8.69 -15.95 37.94
CA SER A 124 10.09 -16.28 37.71
C SER A 124 10.96 -15.02 37.69
N SER A 125 12.26 -15.18 37.93
CA SER A 125 13.22 -14.07 37.81
C SER A 125 13.16 -13.38 36.44
N ASP A 126 12.88 -14.13 35.39
CA ASP A 126 12.76 -13.60 34.03
C ASP A 126 11.49 -12.76 33.83
N GLU A 127 10.35 -13.22 34.36
CA GLU A 127 9.10 -12.43 34.31
C GLU A 127 9.24 -11.13 35.11
N VAL A 128 9.87 -11.17 36.27
CA VAL A 128 10.15 -9.97 37.08
C VAL A 128 11.05 -8.99 36.33
N TRP A 129 12.08 -9.50 35.64
CA TRP A 129 12.93 -8.72 34.76
C TRP A 129 12.13 -8.09 33.61
N ARG A 130 11.35 -8.87 32.86
CA ARG A 130 10.51 -8.38 31.75
C ARG A 130 9.49 -7.34 32.22
N PHE A 131 8.87 -7.54 33.39
CA PHE A 131 7.96 -6.58 34.00
C PHE A 131 8.67 -5.28 34.39
N ALA A 132 9.90 -5.34 34.88
CA ALA A 132 10.70 -4.16 35.16
C ALA A 132 11.06 -3.38 33.89
N ILE A 133 11.49 -4.08 32.83
CA ILE A 133 11.86 -3.50 31.54
C ILE A 133 10.67 -2.80 30.87
N HIS A 134 9.51 -3.47 30.83
CA HIS A 134 8.28 -2.97 30.18
C HIS A 134 7.36 -2.17 31.11
N ASP A 135 7.81 -1.89 32.34
CA ASP A 135 7.09 -1.09 33.34
C ASP A 135 5.66 -1.62 33.60
N VAL A 136 5.55 -2.92 33.88
CA VAL A 136 4.32 -3.57 34.34
C VAL A 136 4.20 -3.35 35.85
N SER A 137 3.58 -2.26 36.27
CA SER A 137 3.42 -1.93 37.69
C SER A 137 2.22 -2.61 38.34
N ARG A 138 2.23 -2.74 39.67
CA ARG A 138 1.06 -3.20 40.44
C ARG A 138 -0.15 -2.29 40.23
N GLU A 139 0.09 -0.98 40.10
CA GLU A 139 -0.96 -0.01 39.79
C GLU A 139 -1.59 -0.29 38.42
N TYR A 140 -0.76 -0.52 37.40
CA TYR A 140 -1.23 -0.88 36.06
C TYR A 140 -2.10 -2.12 36.08
N VAL A 141 -1.64 -3.20 36.74
CA VAL A 141 -2.39 -4.46 36.84
C VAL A 141 -3.72 -4.26 37.58
N ARG A 142 -3.73 -3.52 38.70
CA ARG A 142 -4.97 -3.19 39.43
C ARG A 142 -5.96 -2.41 38.57
N ALA A 143 -5.47 -1.41 37.83
CA ALA A 143 -6.30 -0.61 36.95
C ALA A 143 -6.93 -1.47 35.85
N MET A 144 -6.15 -2.36 35.21
CA MET A 144 -6.66 -3.30 34.22
C MET A 144 -7.70 -4.27 34.80
N GLN A 145 -7.47 -4.79 36.02
CA GLN A 145 -8.42 -5.65 36.72
C GLN A 145 -9.73 -4.92 37.07
N ALA A 146 -9.66 -3.65 37.45
CA ALA A 146 -10.84 -2.80 37.69
C ALA A 146 -11.65 -2.59 36.40
N GLU A 147 -10.95 -2.55 35.26
CA GLU A 147 -11.52 -2.55 33.92
C GLU A 147 -11.96 -3.95 33.43
N GLY A 148 -11.99 -4.96 34.32
CA GLY A 148 -12.51 -6.29 34.03
C GLY A 148 -11.52 -7.26 33.39
N TYR A 149 -10.28 -6.83 33.11
CA TYR A 149 -9.21 -7.68 32.60
C TYR A 149 -8.53 -8.40 33.77
N LYS A 150 -9.24 -9.40 34.30
CA LYS A 150 -8.77 -10.26 35.39
C LYS A 150 -8.04 -11.48 34.80
N ASN A 151 -7.00 -11.95 35.48
CA ASN A 151 -6.22 -13.14 35.08
C ASN A 151 -5.64 -13.03 33.65
N VAL A 152 -5.17 -11.85 33.27
CA VAL A 152 -4.41 -11.67 32.01
C VAL A 152 -3.07 -12.39 32.18
N GLY A 153 -2.64 -13.17 31.18
CA GLY A 153 -1.34 -13.84 31.23
C GLY A 153 -0.18 -12.84 31.32
N GLU A 154 0.94 -13.27 31.90
CA GLU A 154 2.14 -12.46 32.12
C GLU A 154 2.68 -11.89 30.81
N ASP A 155 2.75 -12.73 29.77
CA ASP A 155 3.14 -12.32 28.42
C ASP A 155 2.20 -11.27 27.83
N ASP A 156 0.90 -11.38 28.11
CA ASP A 156 -0.10 -10.43 27.64
C ASP A 156 -0.03 -9.09 28.37
N LEU A 157 0.28 -9.08 29.68
CA LEU A 157 0.55 -7.83 30.41
C LEU A 157 1.73 -7.09 29.79
N VAL A 158 2.81 -7.81 29.46
CA VAL A 158 3.97 -7.24 28.78
C VAL A 158 3.59 -6.73 27.38
N ARG A 159 2.89 -7.55 26.58
CA ARG A 159 2.45 -7.19 25.23
C ARG A 159 1.56 -5.95 25.24
N MET A 160 0.61 -5.87 26.17
CA MET A 160 -0.25 -4.71 26.36
C MET A 160 0.56 -3.46 26.70
N ARG A 161 1.55 -3.55 27.61
CA ARG A 161 2.44 -2.41 27.92
C ARG A 161 3.27 -1.96 26.73
N ILE A 162 3.87 -2.89 25.99
CA ILE A 162 4.66 -2.60 24.78
C ILE A 162 3.83 -1.82 23.76
N HIS A 163 2.57 -2.21 23.56
CA HIS A 163 1.66 -1.54 22.62
C HIS A 163 0.88 -0.36 23.22
N GLY A 164 1.15 0.00 24.48
CA GLY A 164 0.52 1.15 25.15
C GLY A 164 -0.96 0.94 25.50
N VAL A 165 -1.42 -0.30 25.66
CA VAL A 165 -2.77 -0.60 26.15
C VAL A 165 -2.82 -0.38 27.67
N ASP A 166 -3.73 0.50 28.10
CA ASP A 166 -3.99 0.81 29.51
C ASP A 166 -5.50 0.81 29.81
N ALA A 167 -5.82 0.99 31.10
CA ALA A 167 -7.18 0.99 31.61
C ALA A 167 -8.04 2.08 30.95
N THR A 168 -7.48 3.27 30.73
CA THR A 168 -8.16 4.40 30.08
C THR A 168 -8.53 4.06 28.64
N TYR A 169 -7.63 3.42 27.91
CA TYR A 169 -7.83 2.98 26.53
C TYR A 169 -8.92 1.91 26.44
N ALA A 170 -8.88 0.90 27.31
CA ALA A 170 -9.90 -0.13 27.40
C ALA A 170 -11.28 0.44 27.77
N ALA A 171 -11.34 1.33 28.77
CA ALA A 171 -12.56 2.03 29.16
C ALA A 171 -13.12 2.90 28.02
N GLY A 172 -12.24 3.48 27.20
CA GLY A 172 -12.59 4.23 26.00
C GLY A 172 -13.43 3.40 25.02
N TYR A 173 -13.03 2.16 24.76
CA TYR A 173 -13.82 1.27 23.90
C TYR A 173 -15.17 0.92 24.50
N ARG A 174 -15.25 0.66 25.82
CA ARG A 174 -16.55 0.41 26.47
C ARG A 174 -17.49 1.59 26.33
N ARG A 175 -17.00 2.82 26.50
CA ARG A 175 -17.78 4.05 26.23
C ARG A 175 -18.19 4.19 24.76
N ALA A 176 -17.37 3.70 23.84
CA ALA A 176 -17.71 3.65 22.42
C ALA A 176 -18.66 2.49 22.06
N GLY A 177 -19.03 1.63 23.03
CA GLY A 177 -19.96 0.51 22.85
C GLY A 177 -19.28 -0.82 22.51
N TYR A 178 -17.98 -0.95 22.74
CA TYR A 178 -17.19 -2.14 22.44
C TYR A 178 -16.65 -2.80 23.71
N GLN A 179 -16.72 -4.12 23.77
CA GLN A 179 -16.06 -4.92 24.79
C GLN A 179 -14.99 -5.79 24.13
N LEU A 180 -13.73 -5.42 24.28
CA LEU A 180 -12.61 -6.03 23.55
C LEU A 180 -11.83 -7.00 24.43
N GLY A 181 -11.39 -8.10 23.85
CA GLY A 181 -10.36 -8.95 24.43
C GLY A 181 -8.98 -8.30 24.35
N VAL A 182 -7.99 -8.93 25.01
CA VAL A 182 -6.59 -8.46 25.03
C VAL A 182 -6.02 -8.35 23.61
N ASP A 183 -6.27 -9.37 22.76
CA ASP A 183 -5.82 -9.37 21.37
C ASP A 183 -6.34 -8.19 20.55
N ASP A 184 -7.63 -7.87 20.65
CA ASP A 184 -8.20 -6.74 19.91
C ASP A 184 -7.73 -5.38 20.44
N LEU A 185 -7.51 -5.25 21.76
CA LEU A 185 -6.92 -4.02 22.30
C LEU A 185 -5.51 -3.79 21.75
N VAL A 186 -4.69 -4.82 21.72
CA VAL A 186 -3.33 -4.76 21.16
C VAL A 186 -3.39 -4.47 19.66
N ARG A 187 -4.23 -5.19 18.91
CA ARG A 187 -4.38 -5.02 17.46
C ARG A 187 -4.83 -3.60 17.10
N THR A 188 -5.80 -3.05 17.82
CA THR A 188 -6.27 -1.69 17.56
C THR A 188 -5.24 -0.62 17.91
N ARG A 189 -4.35 -0.85 18.89
CA ARG A 189 -3.18 0.02 19.13
C ARG A 189 -2.21 -0.01 17.95
N ILE A 190 -1.86 -1.20 17.47
CA ILE A 190 -0.92 -1.39 16.35
C ILE A 190 -1.41 -0.66 15.08
N HIS A 191 -2.70 -0.77 14.76
CA HIS A 191 -3.26 -0.13 13.56
C HIS A 191 -3.80 1.28 13.81
N GLY A 192 -3.76 1.78 15.05
CA GLY A 192 -4.26 3.10 15.41
C GLY A 192 -5.78 3.27 15.29
N ALA A 193 -6.54 2.18 15.39
CA ALA A 193 -8.01 2.16 15.29
C ALA A 193 -8.68 2.58 16.61
N THR A 194 -8.28 3.73 17.17
CA THR A 194 -8.56 4.14 18.56
C THR A 194 -10.06 4.25 18.91
N PRO A 195 -10.44 4.25 20.21
CA PRO A 195 -11.82 4.51 20.62
C PRO A 195 -12.37 5.84 20.12
N ALA A 196 -11.52 6.88 20.07
CA ALA A 196 -11.90 8.19 19.53
C ALA A 196 -12.20 8.10 18.03
N PHE A 197 -11.38 7.36 17.27
CA PHE A 197 -11.63 7.11 15.86
C PHE A 197 -12.97 6.35 15.66
N ALA A 198 -13.24 5.33 16.46
CA ALA A 198 -14.52 4.61 16.41
C ALA A 198 -15.73 5.54 16.64
N GLN A 199 -15.63 6.45 17.61
CA GLN A 199 -16.68 7.44 17.88
C GLN A 199 -16.85 8.45 16.74
N GLN A 200 -15.76 8.95 16.16
CA GLN A 200 -15.79 9.88 15.02
C GLN A 200 -16.43 9.21 13.79
N VAL A 201 -16.05 7.97 13.47
CA VAL A 201 -16.65 7.21 12.38
C VAL A 201 -18.16 7.04 12.56
N LYS A 202 -18.61 6.77 13.79
CA LYS A 202 -20.04 6.70 14.13
C LYS A 202 -20.74 8.05 13.91
N GLN A 203 -20.10 9.16 14.28
CA GLN A 203 -20.63 10.53 14.08
C GLN A 203 -20.75 10.89 12.58
N GLU A 204 -19.88 10.33 11.74
CA GLU A 204 -19.95 10.50 10.29
C GLU A 204 -21.05 9.67 9.60
N GLY A 205 -21.80 8.88 10.37
CA GLY A 205 -23.02 8.21 9.90
C GLY A 205 -22.86 6.75 9.49
N LEU A 206 -21.68 6.15 9.65
CA LEU A 206 -21.45 4.72 9.38
C LEU A 206 -21.96 3.79 10.51
N GLY A 207 -22.50 4.36 11.59
CA GLY A 207 -23.01 3.59 12.72
C GLY A 207 -21.90 2.93 13.54
N THR A 208 -22.24 1.87 14.26
CA THR A 208 -21.29 1.07 15.04
C THR A 208 -20.74 -0.04 14.14
N LEU A 209 -19.49 0.12 13.70
CA LEU A 209 -18.78 -0.88 12.88
C LEU A 209 -18.12 -1.96 13.74
N THR A 210 -17.69 -3.07 13.14
CA THR A 210 -16.86 -4.07 13.84
C THR A 210 -15.43 -3.56 14.05
N ILE A 211 -14.66 -4.20 14.93
CA ILE A 211 -13.23 -3.85 15.10
C ILE A 211 -12.43 -4.16 13.84
N ASP A 212 -12.75 -5.26 13.15
CA ASP A 212 -12.13 -5.62 11.87
C ASP A 212 -12.30 -4.50 10.85
N ASP A 213 -13.50 -3.92 10.81
CA ASP A 213 -13.82 -2.81 9.92
C ASP A 213 -13.06 -1.54 10.28
N LEU A 214 -12.99 -1.17 11.56
CA LEU A 214 -12.23 -0.01 11.99
C LEU A 214 -10.73 -0.18 11.70
N VAL A 215 -10.18 -1.37 11.93
CA VAL A 215 -8.79 -1.69 11.56
C VAL A 215 -8.58 -1.62 10.05
N LYS A 216 -9.49 -2.19 9.25
CA LYS A 216 -9.46 -2.11 7.79
C LYS A 216 -9.48 -0.65 7.31
N MET A 217 -10.32 0.20 7.89
CA MET A 217 -10.35 1.63 7.59
C MET A 217 -8.99 2.28 7.83
N ARG A 218 -8.33 2.00 8.96
CA ARG A 218 -7.00 2.54 9.26
C ARG A 218 -5.94 2.06 8.28
N ILE A 219 -5.95 0.78 7.91
CA ILE A 219 -5.01 0.19 6.95
C ILE A 219 -5.14 0.86 5.57
N HIS A 220 -6.36 1.08 5.10
CA HIS A 220 -6.61 1.71 3.79
C HIS A 220 -6.71 3.25 3.87
N GLY A 221 -6.54 3.83 5.04
CA GLY A 221 -6.56 5.28 5.27
C GLY A 221 -7.94 5.93 5.15
N VAL A 222 -9.04 5.20 5.31
CA VAL A 222 -10.37 5.82 5.40
C VAL A 222 -10.47 6.61 6.72
N THR A 223 -10.46 7.94 6.65
CA THR A 223 -10.55 8.83 7.83
C THR A 223 -11.95 9.45 7.96
N PRO A 224 -12.35 9.94 9.16
CA PRO A 224 -13.61 10.67 9.33
C PRO A 224 -13.70 11.89 8.41
N GLU A 225 -12.59 12.62 8.24
CA GLU A 225 -12.52 13.79 7.35
C GLU A 225 -12.77 13.39 5.90
N TYR A 226 -12.20 12.26 5.46
CA TYR A 226 -12.44 11.73 4.12
C TYR A 226 -13.91 11.36 3.93
N ILE A 227 -14.53 10.67 4.89
CA ILE A 227 -15.97 10.32 4.83
C ILE A 227 -16.81 11.59 4.71
N LYS A 228 -16.54 12.59 5.56
CA LYS A 228 -17.22 13.88 5.53
C LYS A 228 -17.12 14.55 4.17
N GLN A 229 -15.90 14.65 3.61
CA GLN A 229 -15.66 15.29 2.31
C GLN A 229 -16.42 14.58 1.18
N MET A 230 -16.49 13.25 1.20
CA MET A 230 -17.25 12.48 0.21
C MET A 230 -18.76 12.74 0.32
N ARG A 231 -19.30 12.83 1.54
CA ARG A 231 -20.71 13.19 1.79
C ARG A 231 -21.03 14.61 1.32
N ASP A 232 -20.12 15.56 1.57
CA ASP A 232 -20.24 16.95 1.11
C ASP A 232 -20.21 17.06 -0.42
N LEU A 233 -19.54 16.11 -1.10
CA LEU A 233 -19.54 15.96 -2.57
C LEU A 233 -20.77 15.19 -3.11
N GLY A 234 -21.72 14.83 -2.26
CA GLY A 234 -22.98 14.18 -2.65
C GLY A 234 -23.00 12.66 -2.50
N PHE A 235 -21.90 12.03 -2.10
CA PHE A 235 -21.84 10.58 -1.85
C PHE A 235 -22.26 10.26 -0.42
N LYS A 236 -23.56 10.41 -0.13
CA LYS A 236 -24.09 10.39 1.25
C LYS A 236 -24.23 9.00 1.87
N ASP A 237 -24.43 7.97 1.04
CA ASP A 237 -24.79 6.61 1.47
C ASP A 237 -23.76 5.56 1.04
N LEU A 238 -22.47 5.91 1.10
CA LEU A 238 -21.41 4.97 0.77
C LEU A 238 -21.27 3.89 1.86
N SER A 239 -21.27 2.62 1.45
CA SER A 239 -20.86 1.54 2.35
C SER A 239 -19.37 1.67 2.70
N LEU A 240 -18.98 1.02 3.79
CA LEU A 240 -17.57 0.93 4.18
C LEU A 240 -16.72 0.33 3.06
N GLU A 241 -17.17 -0.76 2.46
CA GLU A 241 -16.48 -1.45 1.35
C GLU A 241 -16.22 -0.47 0.22
N ARG A 242 -17.19 0.42 -0.04
CA ARG A 242 -17.05 1.41 -1.10
C ARG A 242 -16.03 2.49 -0.76
N LEU A 243 -16.03 2.97 0.48
CA LEU A 243 -15.02 3.93 0.95
C LEU A 243 -13.60 3.34 0.89
N VAL A 244 -13.46 2.08 1.30
CA VAL A 244 -12.19 1.35 1.22
C VAL A 244 -11.77 1.19 -0.25
N GLN A 245 -12.68 0.78 -1.13
CA GLN A 245 -12.42 0.66 -2.56
C GLN A 245 -11.98 2.00 -3.17
N PHE A 246 -12.64 3.10 -2.82
CA PHE A 246 -12.24 4.43 -3.26
C PHE A 246 -10.82 4.77 -2.81
N ARG A 247 -10.44 4.47 -1.57
CA ARG A 247 -9.07 4.69 -1.10
C ARG A 247 -8.05 3.83 -1.85
N ILE A 248 -8.36 2.56 -2.09
CA ILE A 248 -7.48 1.63 -2.83
C ILE A 248 -7.20 2.13 -4.25
N PHE A 249 -8.22 2.60 -4.97
CA PHE A 249 -8.07 3.15 -6.32
C PHE A 249 -7.75 4.66 -6.33
N GLY A 250 -7.53 5.25 -5.16
CA GLY A 250 -7.17 6.65 -4.99
C GLY A 250 -8.24 7.65 -5.44
N VAL A 251 -9.53 7.33 -5.38
CA VAL A 251 -10.60 8.31 -5.61
C VAL A 251 -10.55 9.36 -4.47
N THR A 252 -10.14 10.58 -4.80
CA THR A 252 -10.03 11.69 -3.84
C THR A 252 -11.09 12.78 -4.08
N PRO A 253 -11.41 13.61 -3.07
CA PRO A 253 -12.28 14.76 -3.26
C PRO A 253 -11.81 15.72 -4.36
N GLU A 254 -10.49 15.91 -4.49
CA GLU A 254 -9.88 16.77 -5.52
C GLU A 254 -10.10 16.19 -6.92
N PHE A 255 -9.96 14.88 -7.07
CA PHE A 255 -10.24 14.19 -8.33
C PHE A 255 -11.70 14.39 -8.76
N ILE A 256 -12.66 14.21 -7.84
CA ILE A 256 -14.09 14.41 -8.12
C ILE A 256 -14.39 15.86 -8.52
N LYS A 257 -13.85 16.83 -7.77
CA LYS A 257 -14.02 18.26 -8.07
C LYS A 257 -13.44 18.63 -9.44
N ALA A 258 -12.24 18.15 -9.76
CA ALA A 258 -11.60 18.42 -11.04
C ALA A 258 -12.42 17.92 -12.24
N PHE A 259 -13.08 16.76 -12.12
CA PHE A 259 -14.02 16.28 -13.13
C PHE A 259 -15.32 17.10 -13.17
N GLY A 260 -15.83 17.53 -12.01
CA GLY A 260 -16.96 18.46 -11.93
C GLY A 260 -16.70 19.78 -12.66
N ASP A 261 -15.49 20.34 -12.53
CA ASP A 261 -15.04 21.56 -13.22
C ASP A 261 -14.93 21.38 -14.74
N LEU A 262 -14.70 20.14 -15.18
CA LEU A 262 -14.71 19.75 -16.59
C LEU A 262 -16.13 19.47 -17.12
N GLY A 263 -17.15 19.63 -16.29
CA GLY A 263 -18.56 19.44 -16.65
C GLY A 263 -19.12 18.05 -16.35
N TYR A 264 -18.30 17.13 -15.83
CA TYR A 264 -18.74 15.77 -15.47
C TYR A 264 -19.36 15.78 -14.06
N LYS A 265 -20.67 16.05 -14.02
CA LYS A 265 -21.46 16.09 -12.80
C LYS A 265 -22.18 14.76 -12.59
N ASN A 266 -22.59 14.48 -11.34
CA ASN A 266 -23.36 13.29 -10.97
C ASN A 266 -22.67 11.96 -11.34
N LEU A 267 -21.34 11.92 -11.27
CA LEU A 267 -20.58 10.71 -11.51
C LEU A 267 -20.96 9.63 -10.50
N SER A 268 -21.28 8.43 -10.99
CA SER A 268 -21.47 7.31 -10.10
C SER A 268 -20.15 6.96 -9.43
N GLY A 269 -20.22 6.24 -8.31
CA GLY A 269 -19.00 5.72 -7.72
C GLY A 269 -18.21 4.88 -8.74
N ASP A 270 -18.90 4.06 -9.53
CA ASP A 270 -18.27 3.09 -10.45
C ASP A 270 -17.53 3.79 -11.58
N ASP A 271 -18.06 4.92 -12.05
CA ASP A 271 -17.36 5.78 -13.00
C ASP A 271 -16.04 6.29 -12.41
N LEU A 272 -16.05 6.77 -11.17
CA LEU A 272 -14.83 7.27 -10.50
C LEU A 272 -13.76 6.18 -10.38
N VAL A 273 -14.15 4.98 -9.94
CA VAL A 273 -13.23 3.84 -9.80
C VAL A 273 -12.71 3.40 -11.16
N LYS A 274 -13.59 3.25 -12.16
CA LYS A 274 -13.23 2.85 -13.52
C LYS A 274 -12.25 3.84 -14.15
N MET A 275 -12.49 5.14 -13.98
CA MET A 275 -11.56 6.17 -14.45
C MET A 275 -10.18 6.06 -13.79
N ARG A 276 -10.11 5.81 -12.47
CA ARG A 276 -8.82 5.61 -11.79
C ARG A 276 -8.09 4.36 -12.26
N ILE A 277 -8.81 3.25 -12.44
CA ILE A 277 -8.23 1.98 -12.92
C ILE A 277 -7.63 2.14 -14.33
N HIS A 278 -8.32 2.83 -15.23
CA HIS A 278 -7.87 2.99 -16.62
C HIS A 278 -7.06 4.28 -16.86
N GLY A 279 -6.78 5.04 -15.80
CA GLY A 279 -5.96 6.25 -15.86
C GLY A 279 -6.59 7.39 -16.67
N VAL A 280 -7.91 7.55 -16.63
CA VAL A 280 -8.59 8.75 -17.15
C VAL A 280 -8.31 9.90 -16.18
N THR A 281 -7.53 10.89 -16.60
CA THR A 281 -7.16 12.05 -15.77
C THR A 281 -7.85 13.33 -16.24
N PRO A 282 -8.00 14.36 -15.37
CA PRO A 282 -8.50 15.66 -15.80
C PRO A 282 -7.66 16.29 -16.92
N GLU A 283 -6.34 16.08 -16.91
CA GLU A 283 -5.41 16.58 -17.93
C GLU A 283 -5.69 15.94 -19.30
N PHE A 284 -5.87 14.61 -19.33
CA PHE A 284 -6.23 13.90 -20.55
C PHE A 284 -7.52 14.45 -21.17
N VAL A 285 -8.54 14.70 -20.34
CA VAL A 285 -9.81 15.28 -20.79
C VAL A 285 -9.64 16.73 -21.29
N LYS A 286 -8.83 17.54 -20.61
CA LYS A 286 -8.52 18.93 -21.05
C LYS A 286 -7.81 18.95 -22.41
N GLU A 287 -6.86 18.05 -22.63
CA GLU A 287 -6.15 17.93 -23.89
C GLU A 287 -7.08 17.49 -25.03
N LEU A 288 -7.95 16.52 -24.78
CA LEU A 288 -8.98 16.10 -25.74
C LEU A 288 -9.95 17.25 -26.08
N ASN A 289 -10.43 17.99 -25.07
CA ASN A 289 -11.25 19.18 -25.26
C ASN A 289 -10.55 20.23 -26.15
N GLY A 290 -9.25 20.43 -25.95
CA GLY A 290 -8.41 21.34 -26.75
C GLY A 290 -8.23 20.88 -28.20
N LEU A 291 -8.29 19.56 -28.45
CA LEU A 291 -8.27 18.96 -29.78
C LEU A 291 -9.65 18.88 -30.44
N GLY A 292 -10.69 19.41 -29.79
CA GLY A 292 -12.06 19.44 -30.31
C GLY A 292 -12.96 18.28 -29.89
N TYR A 293 -12.44 17.31 -29.14
CA TYR A 293 -13.21 16.17 -28.62
C TYR A 293 -13.86 16.57 -27.30
N LYS A 294 -14.99 17.27 -27.39
CA LYS A 294 -15.73 17.80 -26.24
C LYS A 294 -16.89 16.88 -25.86
N ASN A 295 -17.26 16.89 -24.58
CA ASN A 295 -18.44 16.18 -24.05
C ASN A 295 -18.46 14.67 -24.33
N LEU A 296 -17.29 14.03 -24.39
CA LEU A 296 -17.20 12.57 -24.42
C LEU A 296 -17.81 12.00 -23.14
N ASP A 297 -18.50 10.88 -23.22
CA ASP A 297 -18.95 10.22 -22.00
C ASP A 297 -17.78 9.50 -21.30
N ILE A 298 -17.99 9.05 -20.06
CA ILE A 298 -16.95 8.34 -19.31
C ILE A 298 -16.58 7.01 -19.97
N ALA A 299 -17.52 6.33 -20.61
CA ALA A 299 -17.26 5.05 -21.27
C ALA A 299 -16.29 5.23 -22.45
N ASP A 300 -16.46 6.28 -23.24
CA ASP A 300 -15.60 6.65 -24.36
C ASP A 300 -14.21 7.08 -23.89
N LEU A 301 -14.12 7.90 -22.84
CA LEU A 301 -12.83 8.29 -22.26
C LEU A 301 -12.04 7.06 -21.77
N VAL A 302 -12.72 6.14 -21.10
CA VAL A 302 -12.12 4.89 -20.63
C VAL A 302 -11.69 4.02 -21.82
N LYS A 303 -12.55 3.86 -22.84
CA LYS A 303 -12.26 3.09 -24.06
C LYS A 303 -11.03 3.65 -24.78
N MET A 304 -10.95 4.97 -24.92
CA MET A 304 -9.80 5.66 -25.49
C MET A 304 -8.52 5.38 -24.69
N ARG A 305 -8.57 5.43 -23.35
CA ARG A 305 -7.41 5.09 -22.51
C ARG A 305 -6.97 3.63 -22.66
N ILE A 306 -7.91 2.69 -22.61
CA ILE A 306 -7.62 1.25 -22.75
C ILE A 306 -6.96 0.96 -24.09
N LEU A 307 -7.43 1.58 -25.17
CA LEU A 307 -6.92 1.36 -26.53
C LEU A 307 -5.75 2.28 -26.88
N GLY A 308 -5.26 3.08 -25.92
CA GLY A 308 -4.11 3.96 -26.10
C GLY A 308 -4.36 5.12 -27.06
N VAL A 309 -5.60 5.58 -27.27
CA VAL A 309 -5.86 6.81 -28.02
C VAL A 309 -5.35 8.00 -27.20
N THR A 310 -4.20 8.57 -27.59
CA THR A 310 -3.57 9.69 -26.88
C THR A 310 -3.70 11.00 -27.67
N PRO A 311 -3.61 12.17 -27.01
CA PRO A 311 -3.56 13.46 -27.68
C PRO A 311 -2.45 13.57 -28.72
N GLU A 312 -1.29 12.94 -28.50
CA GLU A 312 -0.18 12.88 -29.46
C GLU A 312 -0.55 12.08 -30.70
N PHE A 313 -1.25 10.94 -30.53
CA PHE A 313 -1.75 10.14 -31.64
C PHE A 313 -2.71 10.95 -32.51
N ILE A 314 -3.64 11.68 -31.89
CA ILE A 314 -4.59 12.55 -32.60
C ILE A 314 -3.86 13.65 -33.37
N LYS A 315 -2.91 14.34 -32.73
CA LYS A 315 -2.10 15.41 -33.36
C LYS A 315 -1.30 14.86 -34.55
N ALA A 316 -0.64 13.72 -34.40
CA ALA A 316 0.15 13.10 -35.46
C ALA A 316 -0.67 12.76 -36.70
N PHE A 317 -1.92 12.31 -36.53
CA PHE A 317 -2.84 12.11 -37.66
C PHE A 317 -3.32 13.44 -38.26
N GLY A 318 -3.57 14.45 -37.42
CA GLY A 318 -3.87 15.81 -37.87
C GLY A 318 -2.77 16.41 -38.75
N ASP A 319 -1.50 16.22 -38.39
CA ASP A 319 -0.31 16.65 -39.16
C ASP A 319 -0.18 15.94 -40.50
N LEU A 320 -0.73 14.72 -40.59
CA LEU A 320 -0.82 13.95 -41.83
C LEU A 320 -2.05 14.32 -42.69
N GLY A 321 -2.84 15.29 -42.24
CA GLY A 321 -4.02 15.79 -42.95
C GLY A 321 -5.35 15.15 -42.53
N TYR A 322 -5.34 14.18 -41.61
CA TYR A 322 -6.55 13.53 -41.11
C TYR A 322 -7.16 14.36 -39.98
N LYS A 323 -8.01 15.31 -40.36
CA LYS A 323 -8.71 16.22 -39.45
C LYS A 323 -10.13 15.72 -39.18
N ASN A 324 -10.73 16.18 -38.08
CA ASN A 324 -12.12 15.89 -37.70
C ASN A 324 -12.46 14.39 -37.60
N LEU A 325 -11.48 13.58 -37.18
CA LEU A 325 -11.72 12.16 -36.93
C LEU A 325 -12.73 12.00 -35.78
N SER A 326 -13.65 11.04 -35.91
CA SER A 326 -14.52 10.70 -34.79
C SER A 326 -13.76 9.92 -33.72
N GLY A 327 -14.27 9.90 -32.49
CA GLY A 327 -13.71 9.05 -31.43
C GLY A 327 -13.65 7.57 -31.84
N ASP A 328 -14.67 7.10 -32.57
CA ASP A 328 -14.73 5.75 -33.10
C ASP A 328 -13.67 5.47 -34.17
N ASP A 329 -13.33 6.45 -35.02
CA ASP A 329 -12.26 6.28 -36.01
C ASP A 329 -10.91 6.13 -35.34
N LEU A 330 -10.62 6.97 -34.33
CA LEU A 330 -9.39 6.87 -33.55
C LEU A 330 -9.26 5.51 -32.86
N VAL A 331 -10.35 5.04 -32.27
CA VAL A 331 -10.46 3.73 -31.64
C VAL A 331 -10.23 2.61 -32.66
N LYS A 332 -10.89 2.64 -33.82
CA LYS A 332 -10.73 1.63 -34.88
C LYS A 332 -9.28 1.59 -35.38
N MET A 333 -8.67 2.74 -35.61
CA MET A 333 -7.27 2.83 -36.00
C MET A 333 -6.35 2.18 -34.98
N ARG A 334 -6.57 2.42 -33.67
CA ARG A 334 -5.80 1.76 -32.61
C ARG A 334 -5.99 0.25 -32.59
N ILE A 335 -7.23 -0.23 -32.69
CA ILE A 335 -7.56 -1.67 -32.72
C ILE A 335 -6.84 -2.39 -33.88
N HIS A 336 -6.82 -1.77 -35.06
CA HIS A 336 -6.21 -2.38 -36.26
C HIS A 336 -4.74 -2.00 -36.46
N GLY A 337 -4.14 -1.22 -35.55
CA GLY A 337 -2.75 -0.82 -35.61
C GLY A 337 -2.40 0.10 -36.78
N VAL A 338 -3.32 0.98 -37.19
CA VAL A 338 -3.02 2.06 -38.13
C VAL A 338 -2.17 3.11 -37.41
N THR A 339 -0.93 3.31 -37.85
CA THR A 339 0.03 4.24 -37.23
C THR A 339 0.37 5.43 -38.16
N PRO A 340 0.81 6.57 -37.62
CA PRO A 340 1.32 7.68 -38.43
C PRO A 340 2.47 7.26 -39.36
N GLU A 341 3.35 6.36 -38.91
CA GLU A 341 4.47 5.83 -39.69
C GLU A 341 3.98 5.03 -40.89
N PHE A 342 2.99 4.16 -40.70
CA PHE A 342 2.36 3.40 -41.78
C PHE A 342 1.81 4.33 -42.87
N VAL A 343 1.12 5.40 -42.46
CA VAL A 343 0.59 6.41 -43.39
C VAL A 343 1.71 7.17 -44.11
N LYS A 344 2.80 7.54 -43.41
CA LYS A 344 3.96 8.21 -44.02
C LYS A 344 4.63 7.33 -45.08
N GLU A 345 4.80 6.04 -44.80
CA GLU A 345 5.37 5.08 -45.76
C GLU A 345 4.47 4.91 -46.99
N LEU A 346 3.14 4.81 -46.80
CA LEU A 346 2.18 4.76 -47.90
C LEU A 346 2.23 6.02 -48.76
N ASN A 347 2.31 7.20 -48.15
CA ASN A 347 2.48 8.47 -48.85
C ASN A 347 3.77 8.48 -49.70
N GLY A 348 4.87 7.96 -49.17
CA GLY A 348 6.14 7.81 -49.87
C GLY A 348 6.08 6.82 -51.04
N LEU A 349 5.21 5.81 -50.93
CA LEU A 349 4.90 4.87 -52.00
C LEU A 349 3.85 5.40 -52.99
N GLY A 350 3.40 6.64 -52.84
CA GLY A 350 2.44 7.28 -53.76
C GLY A 350 0.97 7.01 -53.45
N TYR A 351 0.65 6.29 -52.36
CA TYR A 351 -0.70 6.10 -51.87
C TYR A 351 -1.03 7.22 -50.89
N LYS A 352 -1.50 8.35 -51.43
CA LYS A 352 -1.79 9.58 -50.68
C LYS A 352 -3.29 9.76 -50.48
N ASN A 353 -3.66 10.47 -49.42
CA ASN A 353 -5.05 10.84 -49.11
C ASN A 353 -6.02 9.64 -49.06
N LEU A 354 -5.55 8.50 -48.57
CA LEU A 354 -6.42 7.34 -48.32
C LEU A 354 -7.41 7.70 -47.21
N ASP A 355 -8.63 7.18 -47.28
CA ASP A 355 -9.54 7.32 -46.16
C ASP A 355 -9.16 6.35 -45.02
N ILE A 356 -9.76 6.55 -43.84
CA ILE A 356 -9.49 5.69 -42.69
C ILE A 356 -9.96 4.25 -42.92
N ALA A 357 -11.04 4.05 -43.69
CA ALA A 357 -11.57 2.73 -43.96
C ALA A 357 -10.57 1.89 -44.77
N ASP A 358 -9.92 2.49 -45.76
CA ASP A 358 -8.87 1.89 -46.56
C ASP A 358 -7.64 1.57 -45.73
N LEU A 359 -7.17 2.51 -44.90
CA LEU A 359 -6.03 2.26 -44.01
C LEU A 359 -6.30 1.08 -43.06
N VAL A 360 -7.50 1.05 -42.47
CA VAL A 360 -7.94 -0.05 -41.60
C VAL A 360 -8.02 -1.36 -42.39
N LYS A 361 -8.62 -1.36 -43.58
CA LYS A 361 -8.74 -2.54 -44.45
C LYS A 361 -7.36 -3.08 -44.85
N MET A 362 -6.43 -2.21 -45.21
CA MET A 362 -5.04 -2.58 -45.49
C MET A 362 -4.39 -3.27 -44.29
N ARG A 363 -4.56 -2.73 -43.08
CA ARG A 363 -4.05 -3.36 -41.86
C ARG A 363 -4.69 -4.73 -41.58
N ILE A 364 -6.01 -4.84 -41.71
CA ILE A 364 -6.76 -6.09 -41.49
C ILE A 364 -6.26 -7.20 -42.42
N HIS A 365 -6.03 -6.88 -43.70
CA HIS A 365 -5.59 -7.87 -44.70
C HIS A 365 -4.06 -7.97 -44.83
N GLY A 366 -3.29 -7.27 -43.98
CA GLY A 366 -1.83 -7.35 -43.97
C GLY A 366 -1.17 -6.76 -45.22
N VAL A 367 -1.75 -5.73 -45.82
CA VAL A 367 -1.10 -4.94 -46.88
C VAL A 367 -0.04 -4.05 -46.23
N THR A 368 1.23 -4.46 -46.32
CA THR A 368 2.37 -3.71 -45.75
C THR A 368 3.08 -2.84 -46.79
N PRO A 369 3.82 -1.79 -46.38
CA PRO A 369 4.67 -1.02 -47.29
C PRO A 369 5.70 -1.89 -48.02
N ASP A 370 6.28 -2.88 -47.35
CA ASP A 370 7.20 -3.85 -47.95
C ASP A 370 6.53 -4.66 -49.07
N PHE A 371 5.32 -5.18 -48.81
CA PHE A 371 4.54 -5.89 -49.83
C PHE A 371 4.28 -5.00 -51.05
N ILE A 372 3.91 -3.73 -50.84
CA ILE A 372 3.72 -2.77 -51.93
C ILE A 372 5.02 -2.53 -52.72
N ARG A 373 6.17 -2.40 -52.04
CA ARG A 373 7.48 -2.24 -52.71
C ARG A 373 7.80 -3.46 -53.58
N GLN A 374 7.64 -4.67 -53.04
CA GLN A 374 7.87 -5.91 -53.76
C GLN A 374 6.97 -6.04 -54.99
N MET A 375 5.68 -5.70 -54.87
CA MET A 375 4.76 -5.71 -56.02
C MET A 375 5.17 -4.70 -57.10
N LYS A 376 5.63 -3.51 -56.69
CA LYS A 376 6.17 -2.52 -57.62
C LYS A 376 7.42 -3.01 -58.34
N GLU A 377 8.34 -3.69 -57.65
CA GLU A 377 9.54 -4.28 -58.24
C GLU A 377 9.22 -5.30 -59.33
N VAL A 378 8.16 -6.09 -59.14
CA VAL A 378 7.69 -7.05 -60.15
C VAL A 378 6.75 -6.44 -61.19
N GLY A 379 6.57 -5.12 -61.18
CA GLY A 379 5.90 -4.35 -62.24
C GLY A 379 4.45 -3.98 -61.96
N TYR A 380 3.92 -4.19 -60.75
CA TYR A 380 2.52 -3.94 -60.42
C TYR A 380 2.38 -2.74 -59.47
N THR A 381 1.88 -1.64 -60.01
CA THR A 381 1.35 -0.50 -59.23
C THR A 381 -0.16 -0.46 -59.40
N VAL A 382 -0.91 -0.78 -58.35
CA VAL A 382 -2.37 -0.97 -58.39
C VAL A 382 -3.07 -0.19 -57.28
N ARG A 383 -4.39 0.00 -57.35
CA ARG A 383 -5.14 0.68 -56.28
C ARG A 383 -5.25 -0.17 -55.01
N VAL A 384 -5.62 0.46 -53.89
CA VAL A 384 -5.71 -0.17 -52.57
C VAL A 384 -6.61 -1.41 -52.58
N GLU A 385 -7.75 -1.35 -53.26
CA GLU A 385 -8.68 -2.47 -53.35
C GLU A 385 -8.02 -3.70 -53.99
N LYS A 386 -7.15 -3.47 -54.97
CA LYS A 386 -6.41 -4.54 -55.64
C LYS A 386 -5.28 -5.08 -54.78
N LEU A 387 -4.56 -4.23 -54.05
CA LEU A 387 -3.57 -4.68 -53.06
C LEU A 387 -4.21 -5.56 -51.98
N VAL A 388 -5.39 -5.18 -51.51
CA VAL A 388 -6.16 -5.97 -50.55
C VAL A 388 -6.58 -7.30 -51.17
N GLN A 389 -7.11 -7.31 -52.41
CA GLN A 389 -7.43 -8.55 -53.10
C GLN A 389 -6.21 -9.46 -53.29
N PHE A 390 -5.05 -8.90 -53.63
CA PHE A 390 -3.82 -9.67 -53.72
C PHE A 390 -3.49 -10.36 -52.40
N ARG A 391 -3.58 -9.65 -51.26
CA ARG A 391 -3.39 -10.25 -49.94
C ARG A 391 -4.42 -11.32 -49.60
N ILE A 392 -5.69 -11.09 -49.92
CA ILE A 392 -6.78 -12.05 -49.67
C ILE A 392 -6.58 -13.34 -50.48
N HIS A 393 -6.12 -13.21 -51.73
CA HIS A 393 -5.98 -14.33 -52.65
C HIS A 393 -4.55 -14.87 -52.76
N GLY A 394 -3.62 -14.46 -51.90
CA GLY A 394 -2.23 -14.96 -51.90
C GLY A 394 -1.44 -14.60 -53.17
N VAL A 395 -1.74 -13.47 -53.81
CA VAL A 395 -0.93 -12.92 -54.90
C VAL A 395 0.20 -12.10 -54.28
N ASP A 396 1.44 -12.57 -54.46
CA ASP A 396 2.65 -11.89 -54.03
C ASP A 396 3.71 -11.81 -55.14
N ALA A 397 4.84 -11.17 -54.84
CA ALA A 397 5.90 -10.98 -55.82
C ALA A 397 6.55 -12.31 -56.26
N ASP A 398 6.53 -13.33 -55.41
CA ASP A 398 7.11 -14.64 -55.74
C ASP A 398 6.22 -15.40 -56.72
N LEU A 399 4.90 -15.37 -56.54
CA LEU A 399 3.96 -15.88 -57.54
C LEU A 399 4.18 -15.20 -58.90
N VAL A 400 4.32 -13.87 -58.91
CA VAL A 400 4.55 -13.13 -60.16
C VAL A 400 5.88 -13.53 -60.82
N ARG A 401 6.96 -13.72 -60.05
CA ARG A 401 8.26 -14.18 -60.57
C ARG A 401 8.18 -15.59 -61.15
N ASP A 402 7.51 -16.51 -60.47
CA ASP A 402 7.30 -17.90 -60.93
C ASP A 402 6.51 -17.93 -62.24
N LEU A 403 5.43 -17.16 -62.35
CA LEU A 403 4.65 -17.07 -63.59
C LEU A 403 5.47 -16.52 -64.76
N LYS A 404 6.29 -15.49 -64.52
CA LYS A 404 7.22 -14.97 -65.54
C LYS A 404 8.25 -16.02 -65.95
N ALA A 405 8.79 -16.78 -65.00
CA ALA A 405 9.74 -17.87 -65.29
C ALA A 405 9.10 -19.01 -66.11
N ARG A 406 7.79 -19.24 -65.95
CA ARG A 406 6.99 -20.19 -66.74
C ARG A 406 6.53 -19.63 -68.10
N GLY A 407 6.97 -18.42 -68.46
CA GLY A 407 6.70 -17.84 -69.78
C GLY A 407 5.39 -17.06 -69.89
N PHE A 408 4.62 -16.90 -68.80
CA PHE A 408 3.47 -15.99 -68.81
C PHE A 408 3.97 -14.53 -68.90
N LYS A 409 3.49 -13.79 -69.89
CA LYS A 409 3.84 -12.38 -70.15
C LYS A 409 2.59 -11.51 -70.08
N ASP A 410 2.79 -10.24 -69.74
CA ASP A 410 1.75 -9.19 -69.79
C ASP A 410 0.45 -9.51 -69.02
N LEU A 411 0.57 -10.29 -67.94
CA LEU A 411 -0.57 -10.59 -67.05
C LEU A 411 -1.10 -9.29 -66.42
N SER A 412 -2.41 -9.09 -66.49
CA SER A 412 -3.05 -8.01 -65.75
C SER A 412 -3.13 -8.34 -64.25
N ALA A 413 -3.41 -7.33 -63.42
CA ALA A 413 -3.67 -7.57 -62.00
C ALA A 413 -4.88 -8.50 -61.77
N ASP A 414 -5.87 -8.45 -62.65
CA ASP A 414 -7.04 -9.35 -62.58
C ASP A 414 -6.65 -10.78 -62.95
N ASP A 415 -5.77 -10.96 -63.93
CA ASP A 415 -5.25 -12.28 -64.32
C ASP A 415 -4.47 -12.94 -63.19
N LEU A 416 -3.69 -12.16 -62.42
CA LEU A 416 -2.98 -12.70 -61.25
C LEU A 416 -3.94 -13.20 -60.17
N VAL A 417 -5.01 -12.44 -59.90
CA VAL A 417 -6.03 -12.86 -58.94
C VAL A 417 -6.77 -14.09 -59.44
N ASP A 418 -7.19 -14.09 -60.71
CA ASP A 418 -7.86 -15.24 -61.33
C ASP A 418 -6.95 -16.46 -61.37
N PHE A 419 -5.66 -16.30 -61.66
CA PHE A 419 -4.69 -17.38 -61.60
C PHE A 419 -4.57 -17.93 -60.18
N SER A 420 -4.47 -17.08 -59.16
CA SER A 420 -4.35 -17.56 -57.79
C SER A 420 -5.59 -18.33 -57.32
N ILE A 421 -6.79 -17.92 -57.76
CA ILE A 421 -8.05 -18.58 -57.41
C ILE A 421 -8.29 -19.84 -58.29
N HIS A 422 -7.96 -19.78 -59.58
CA HIS A 422 -8.36 -20.74 -60.61
C HIS A 422 -7.19 -21.35 -61.41
N GLY A 423 -5.96 -21.37 -60.86
CA GLY A 423 -4.70 -21.62 -61.59
C GLY A 423 -4.63 -22.90 -62.44
N ARG A 424 -5.41 -23.94 -62.10
CA ARG A 424 -5.56 -25.16 -62.94
C ARG A 424 -6.11 -24.88 -64.34
N ARG A 425 -6.85 -23.79 -64.55
CA ARG A 425 -7.36 -23.40 -65.87
C ARG A 425 -6.30 -22.74 -66.74
N TRP A 426 -5.34 -22.06 -66.12
CA TRP A 426 -4.27 -21.35 -66.81
C TRP A 426 -3.16 -22.28 -67.30
N LEU A 427 -2.79 -23.27 -66.49
CA LEU A 427 -1.76 -24.25 -66.86
C LEU A 427 -2.17 -25.13 -68.06
N ARG A 428 -3.46 -25.41 -68.24
CA ARG A 428 -3.99 -26.18 -69.39
C ARG A 428 -4.03 -25.43 -70.72
N LYS A 429 -3.81 -24.11 -70.71
CA LYS A 429 -3.76 -23.28 -71.94
C LYS A 429 -2.32 -23.00 -72.41
N ALA A 430 -1.33 -23.38 -71.60
CA ALA A 430 0.09 -23.13 -71.85
C ALA A 430 0.82 -24.37 -72.41
N GLU A 431 0.15 -25.52 -72.48
CA GLU A 431 0.49 -26.69 -73.30
C GLU A 431 -0.12 -26.53 -74.69
#